data_AF-A0A2U8W0T8-F1
#
_entry.id   AF-A0A2U8W0T8-F1
#
_cell.length_a   1.000
_cell.length_b   1.000
_cell.length_c   1.000
_cell.angle_alpha   90.00
_cell.angle_beta   90.00
_cell.angle_gamma   90.00
#
_symmetry.space_group_name_H-M   'P 1'
#
loop_
_entity.id
_entity.type
_entity.pdbx_description
1 polymer ?
#
loop_
_entity_poly.entity_id
_entity_poly.type
_entity_poly.pdbx_seq_one_letter_code
_entity_poly.pdbx_strand_id
1 'polypeptide(L)'
;MDRAPRDGRWIIAINRREPDRRAVIRWDPGSFGEGEPWRVASCDHGYASDAFTDWMPFPPWPNPGEDGASQREASATSGVDSR
;
A
#
# COMPACT_ATOMS: atom_id res chain seq x y z
N MET A 1 1.19 -13.31 -2.55
CA MET A 1 2.47 -12.57 -2.73
C MET A 1 3.48 -13.44 -3.48
N ASP A 2 3.03 -14.45 -4.23
CA ASP A 2 3.81 -15.66 -4.49
C ASP A 2 4.87 -15.48 -5.60
N ARG A 3 4.82 -14.34 -6.29
CA ARG A 3 5.78 -13.93 -7.33
C ARG A 3 6.68 -12.77 -6.90
N ALA A 4 6.54 -12.29 -5.66
CA ALA A 4 7.33 -11.17 -5.18
C ALA A 4 8.79 -11.61 -4.91
N PRO A 5 9.78 -10.73 -5.17
CA PRO A 5 11.19 -11.08 -4.96
C PRO A 5 11.48 -11.39 -3.49
N ARG A 6 12.06 -12.56 -3.22
CA ARG A 6 12.53 -12.98 -1.89
C ARG A 6 14.03 -12.78 -1.69
N ASP A 7 14.68 -12.10 -2.63
CA ASP A 7 16.13 -11.88 -2.70
C ASP A 7 16.55 -10.51 -2.12
N GLY A 8 15.65 -9.85 -1.39
CA GLY A 8 15.91 -8.56 -0.76
C GLY A 8 15.67 -7.34 -1.67
N ARG A 9 15.24 -7.52 -2.93
CA ARG A 9 14.76 -6.43 -3.77
C ARG A 9 13.48 -5.80 -3.21
N TRP A 10 13.30 -4.52 -3.52
CA TRP A 10 12.18 -3.72 -3.03
C TRP A 10 11.06 -3.65 -4.06
N ILE A 11 9.82 -3.64 -3.56
CA ILE A 11 8.62 -3.34 -4.35
C ILE A 11 8.14 -1.96 -3.92
N ILE A 12 7.92 -1.06 -4.88
CA ILE A 12 7.31 0.25 -4.62
C ILE A 12 5.82 0.16 -4.95
N ALA A 13 4.98 0.38 -3.94
CA ALA A 13 3.54 0.52 -4.07
C ALA A 13 3.18 2.00 -4.14
N ILE A 14 2.39 2.36 -5.15
CA ILE A 14 1.91 3.73 -5.38
C ILE A 14 0.40 3.73 -5.17
N ASN A 15 -0.07 4.58 -4.26
CA ASN A 15 -1.51 4.80 -4.11
C ASN A 15 -1.98 5.67 -5.29
N ARG A 16 -2.95 5.19 -6.07
CA ARG A 16 -3.49 5.91 -7.22
C ARG A 16 -4.23 7.20 -6.85
N ARG A 17 -4.71 7.31 -5.61
CA ARG A 17 -5.45 8.49 -5.11
C ARG A 17 -4.55 9.49 -4.40
N GLU A 18 -3.48 8.99 -3.79
CA GLU A 18 -2.48 9.77 -3.08
C GLU A 18 -1.10 9.41 -3.66
N PRO A 19 -0.78 9.85 -4.89
CA PRO A 19 0.44 9.44 -5.59
C PRO A 19 1.74 9.93 -4.92
N ASP A 20 1.63 10.97 -4.10
CA ASP A 20 2.73 11.48 -3.28
C ASP A 20 3.06 10.51 -2.14
N ARG A 21 2.06 9.78 -1.65
CA ARG A 21 2.23 8.75 -0.64
C ARG A 21 2.70 7.45 -1.27
N ARG A 22 3.87 7.00 -0.85
CA ARG A 22 4.50 5.77 -1.35
C ARG A 22 4.72 4.80 -0.22
N ALA A 23 4.57 3.52 -0.54
CA ALA A 23 4.94 2.43 0.34
C ALA A 23 6.02 1.58 -0.32
N VAL A 24 7.00 1.14 0.46
CA VAL A 24 7.99 0.16 0.04
C VAL A 24 7.73 -1.13 0.79
N ILE A 25 7.75 -2.23 0.05
CA ILE A 25 7.59 -3.58 0.57
C ILE A 25 8.89 -4.34 0.34
N ARG A 26 9.38 -5.04 1.36
CA ARG A 26 10.62 -5.80 1.30
C ARG A 26 10.46 -7.15 2.00
N TRP A 27 11.10 -8.17 1.44
CA TRP A 27 11.35 -9.44 2.12
C TRP A 27 12.51 -9.29 3.11
N ASP A 28 12.24 -9.47 4.41
CA ASP A 28 13.22 -9.39 5.49
C ASP A 28 13.27 -10.71 6.29
N PRO A 29 14.14 -11.66 5.91
CA PRO A 29 14.22 -12.96 6.57
C PRO A 29 14.75 -12.88 8.01
N GLY A 30 15.32 -11.74 8.41
CA GLY A 30 15.80 -11.51 9.77
C GLY A 30 14.69 -11.17 10.77
N SER A 31 13.49 -10.80 10.29
CA SER A 31 12.35 -10.59 11.17
C SER A 31 11.70 -11.92 11.53
N PHE A 32 12.12 -12.51 12.65
CA PHE A 32 11.49 -13.70 13.22
C PHE A 32 10.08 -13.38 13.75
N GLY A 33 9.05 -14.07 13.27
CA GLY A 33 7.67 -13.94 13.72
C GLY A 33 6.70 -14.85 12.95
N GLU A 34 5.46 -15.00 13.43
CA GLU A 34 4.45 -15.95 12.90
C GLU A 34 3.79 -15.54 11.56
N GLY A 35 4.28 -14.49 10.90
CA GLY A 35 3.80 -14.02 9.60
C GLY A 35 4.86 -14.20 8.53
N GLU A 36 4.45 -14.24 7.25
CA GLU A 36 5.42 -14.15 6.14
C GLU A 36 6.34 -12.93 6.37
N PRO A 37 7.66 -13.03 6.10
CA PRO A 37 8.68 -12.04 6.47
C PRO A 37 8.64 -10.75 5.62
N TRP A 38 7.45 -10.34 5.21
CA TRP A 38 7.21 -9.11 4.48
C TRP A 38 7.10 -7.94 5.46
N ARG A 39 7.85 -6.88 5.15
CA ARG A 39 7.79 -5.61 5.84
C ARG A 39 7.34 -4.52 4.89
N VAL A 40 6.60 -3.55 5.42
CA VAL A 40 6.16 -2.36 4.70
C VAL A 40 6.58 -1.11 5.47
N ALA A 41 7.04 -0.09 4.75
CA ALA A 41 7.25 1.25 5.27
C ALA A 41 6.60 2.24 4.30
N SER A 42 5.95 3.29 4.81
CA SER A 42 5.37 4.35 3.98
C SER A 42 5.96 5.70 4.33
N CYS A 43 6.12 6.55 3.32
CA CYS A 43 6.54 7.93 3.49
C CYS A 43 5.74 8.83 2.56
N ASP A 44 5.37 10.01 3.06
CA ASP A 44 4.64 11.01 2.28
C ASP A 44 5.56 11.74 1.28
N HIS A 45 6.88 11.72 1.51
CA HIS A 45 7.87 12.41 0.68
C HIS A 45 9.21 11.65 0.68
N GLY A 46 9.44 10.80 -0.32
CA GLY A 46 10.71 10.08 -0.40
C GLY A 46 10.94 9.34 -1.71
N TYR A 47 11.87 9.86 -2.53
CA TYR A 47 12.53 9.07 -3.59
C TYR A 47 13.82 8.43 -3.09
N ALA A 48 14.35 8.90 -1.96
CA ALA A 48 15.57 8.39 -1.35
C ALA A 48 15.27 7.16 -0.49
N SER A 49 16.13 6.15 -0.58
CA SER A 49 15.94 4.86 0.09
C SER A 49 15.99 4.95 1.62
N ASP A 50 16.62 5.98 2.16
CA ASP A 50 16.74 6.27 3.59
C ASP A 50 15.50 6.97 4.18
N ALA A 51 14.55 7.42 3.34
CA ALA A 51 13.31 8.03 3.79
C ALA A 51 12.30 7.01 4.37
N PHE A 52 12.58 5.70 4.24
CA PHE A 52 11.72 4.62 4.72
C PHE A 52 12.32 4.00 5.99
N THR A 53 12.02 4.59 7.15
CA THR A 53 12.56 4.16 8.45
C THR A 53 11.57 3.35 9.28
N ASP A 54 10.27 3.59 9.10
CA ASP A 54 9.21 3.07 9.97
C ASP A 54 8.67 1.73 9.45
N TRP A 55 9.53 0.71 9.44
CA TRP A 55 9.18 -0.62 8.96
C TRP A 55 8.20 -1.32 9.90
N MET A 56 7.08 -1.76 9.34
CA MET A 56 6.01 -2.47 10.02
C MET A 56 5.77 -3.84 9.38
N PRO A 57 5.17 -4.82 10.10
CA PRO A 57 4.67 -6.05 9.47
C PRO A 57 3.73 -5.73 8.30
N PHE A 58 3.81 -6.51 7.23
CA PHE A 58 2.85 -6.38 6.14
C PHE A 58 1.44 -6.70 6.67
N PRO A 59 0.42 -5.87 6.40
CA PRO A 59 -0.92 -6.08 6.92
C PRO A 59 -1.51 -7.39 6.37
N PRO A 60 -2.35 -8.09 7.16
CA PRO A 60 -3.07 -9.25 6.65
C PRO A 60 -3.93 -8.84 5.45
N TRP A 61 -4.21 -9.81 4.57
CA TRP A 61 -5.19 -9.57 3.51
C TRP A 61 -6.51 -9.13 4.15
N PRO A 62 -7.11 -8.01 3.69
CA PRO A 62 -8.40 -7.60 4.21
C PRO A 62 -9.37 -8.77 3.99
N ASN A 63 -10.07 -9.17 5.06
CA ASN A 63 -11.14 -10.13 4.92
C ASN A 63 -12.13 -9.58 3.89
N PRO A 64 -12.62 -10.37 2.93
CA PRO A 64 -13.52 -9.91 1.87
C PRO A 64 -14.90 -9.41 2.35
N GLY A 65 -15.07 -9.09 3.64
CA GLY A 65 -16.29 -8.53 4.22
C GLY A 65 -16.09 -7.34 5.18
N GLU A 66 -14.86 -6.89 5.48
CA GLU A 66 -14.64 -5.89 6.55
C GLU A 66 -14.20 -4.48 6.09
N ASP A 67 -13.73 -4.27 4.85
CA ASP A 67 -13.33 -2.93 4.39
C ASP A 67 -14.06 -2.48 3.12
N GLY A 68 -15.35 -2.21 3.30
CA GLY A 68 -16.12 -1.29 2.47
C GLY A 68 -16.04 0.14 3.01
N ALA A 69 -14.90 0.83 2.91
CA ALA A 69 -14.79 2.29 3.00
C ALA A 69 -13.39 2.71 2.50
N SER A 70 -13.19 3.44 1.40
CA SER A 70 -13.92 4.62 0.95
C SER A 70 -13.80 4.70 -0.58
N GLN A 71 -14.79 4.20 -1.31
CA GLN A 71 -15.12 4.71 -2.65
C GLN A 71 -16.37 5.55 -2.48
N ARG A 72 -16.21 6.77 -1.95
CA ARG A 72 -17.16 7.82 -2.25
C ARG A 72 -16.86 8.27 -3.67
N GLU A 73 -17.40 7.54 -4.65
CA GLU A 73 -17.85 8.21 -5.87
C GLU A 73 -18.96 9.16 -5.42
N ALA A 74 -18.57 10.40 -5.16
CA ALA A 74 -19.51 11.49 -5.21
C ALA A 74 -20.09 11.42 -6.63
N SER A 75 -21.31 10.89 -6.74
CA SER A 75 -22.14 11.05 -7.92
C SER A 75 -22.18 12.54 -8.21
N ALA A 76 -21.36 12.96 -9.16
CA ALA A 76 -21.37 14.29 -9.70
C ALA A 76 -22.77 14.51 -10.27
N THR A 77 -23.50 15.38 -9.59
CA THR A 77 -24.66 16.09 -10.09
C THR A 77 -24.55 16.29 -11.61
N SER A 78 -25.43 15.63 -12.35
CA SER A 78 -25.80 16.04 -13.71
C SER A 78 -27.26 16.41 -13.66
N GLY A 79 -27.52 17.59 -13.09
CA GLY A 79 -28.67 18.37 -13.49
C GLY A 79 -28.35 19.15 -14.76
N VAL A 80 -29.39 19.46 -15.53
CA VAL A 80 -29.46 20.30 -16.75
C VAL A 80 -29.12 19.52 -18.05
N ASP A 81 -29.90 19.54 -19.15
CA ASP A 81 -31.01 20.39 -19.57
C ASP A 81 -31.77 19.77 -20.79
N SER A 82 -33.08 20.01 -20.84
CA SER A 82 -33.99 20.22 -21.99
C SER A 82 -33.84 19.48 -23.33
N ARG A 83 -34.91 18.77 -23.75
CA ARG A 83 -35.82 19.23 -24.82
C ARG A 83 -37.11 18.41 -24.92
#